data_AF-A0A9D8E952-F1
#
_entry.id   AF-A0A9D8E952-F1
#
_cell.length_a   1.000
_cell.length_b   1.000
_cell.length_c   1.000
_cell.angle_alpha   90.00
_cell.angle_beta   90.00
_cell.angle_gamma   90.00
#
_symmetry.space_group_name_H-M   'P 1'
#
loop_
_entity.id
_entity.type
_entity.pdbx_description
1 polymer ?
#
loop_
_entity_poly.entity_id
_entity_poly.type
_entity_poly.pdbx_seq_one_letter_code
_entity_poly.pdbx_strand_id
1 'polypeptide(L)'
;LAKSYPIIADVRGSGLFIGVEMMQDEKRPATKEVSELMEFALTKGVLLSCDGPDNNVLKIKPPLVITKSDVDLLLNVMSDWLGKR
;
A
#
# COMPACT_ATOMS: atom_id res chain seq x y z
N LEU A 1 7.59 -6.90 -3.80
CA LEU A 1 7.55 -5.54 -3.22
C LEU A 1 8.18 -5.50 -1.83
N ALA A 2 7.58 -6.09 -0.79
CA ALA A 2 8.11 -5.98 0.58
C ALA A 2 9.61 -6.33 0.72
N LYS A 3 10.06 -7.43 0.10
CA LYS A 3 11.48 -7.84 0.09
C LYS A 3 12.44 -6.85 -0.62
N SER A 4 11.91 -5.97 -1.45
CA SER A 4 12.68 -5.04 -2.29
C SER A 4 12.67 -3.60 -1.74
N TYR A 5 11.69 -3.24 -0.91
CA TYR A 5 11.48 -1.88 -0.42
C TYR A 5 11.37 -1.89 1.11
N PRO A 6 12.44 -1.51 1.84
CA PRO A 6 12.49 -1.55 3.30
C PRO A 6 11.42 -0.72 4.02
N ILE A 7 10.85 0.28 3.34
CA ILE A 7 9.73 1.06 3.90
C ILE A 7 8.50 0.19 4.17
N ILE A 8 8.33 -0.95 3.49
CA ILE A 8 7.29 -1.92 3.79
C ILE A 8 7.80 -2.81 4.93
N ALA A 9 7.37 -2.52 6.16
CA ALA A 9 7.83 -3.20 7.35
C ALA A 9 7.15 -4.56 7.54
N ASP A 10 5.85 -4.63 7.27
CA ASP A 10 5.06 -5.85 7.45
C ASP A 10 3.93 -5.94 6.42
N VAL A 11 3.55 -7.16 6.07
CA VAL A 11 2.40 -7.47 5.23
C VAL A 11 1.59 -8.56 5.92
N ARG A 12 0.37 -8.22 6.33
CA ARG A 12 -0.50 -9.07 7.13
C ARG A 12 -1.90 -9.16 6.56
N GLY A 13 -2.68 -10.13 7.03
CA GLY A 13 -4.04 -10.39 6.58
C GLY A 13 -4.16 -11.69 5.81
N SER A 14 -5.36 -11.97 5.31
CA SER A 14 -5.68 -13.21 4.59
C SER A 14 -6.73 -12.96 3.51
N GLY A 15 -6.64 -13.72 2.41
CA GLY A 15 -7.51 -13.55 1.26
C GLY A 15 -7.42 -12.14 0.67
N LEU A 16 -8.58 -11.50 0.48
CA LEU A 16 -8.70 -10.15 -0.09
C LEU A 16 -8.87 -9.07 0.98
N PHE A 17 -8.29 -9.28 2.16
CA PHE A 17 -8.21 -8.25 3.20
C PHE A 17 -6.77 -8.24 3.72
N ILE A 18 -5.95 -7.36 3.14
CA ILE A 18 -4.51 -7.29 3.37
C ILE A 18 -4.17 -5.90 3.91
N GLY A 19 -3.36 -5.86 4.95
CA GLY A 19 -2.73 -4.66 5.50
C GLY A 19 -1.25 -4.63 5.12
N VAL A 20 -0.78 -3.49 4.64
CA VAL A 20 0.65 -3.24 4.34
C VAL A 20 1.13 -2.12 5.24
N GLU A 21 1.93 -2.44 6.24
CA GLU A 21 2.47 -1.47 7.18
C GLU A 21 3.73 -0.81 6.62
N MET A 22 3.75 0.52 6.67
CA MET A 22 4.84 1.32 6.17
C MET A 22 5.54 2.09 7.30
N MET A 23 6.86 1.96 7.37
CA MET A 23 7.70 2.55 8.40
C MET A 23 8.94 3.20 7.76
N GLN A 24 9.29 4.40 8.19
CA GLN A 24 10.54 5.06 7.74
C GLN A 24 11.77 4.40 8.37
N ASP A 25 11.62 3.92 9.60
CA ASP A 25 12.56 3.10 10.34
C ASP A 25 11.82 2.34 11.46
N GLU A 26 12.54 1.60 12.30
CA GLU A 26 11.96 0.78 13.38
C GLU A 26 11.05 1.53 14.36
N LYS A 27 11.12 2.87 14.43
CA LYS A 27 10.39 3.67 15.43
C LYS A 27 9.46 4.72 14.81
N ARG A 28 9.58 4.98 13.50
CA ARG A 28 8.86 6.08 12.84
C ARG A 28 7.88 5.55 11.79
N PRO A 29 6.57 5.67 12.02
CA PRO A 29 5.54 5.39 11.02
C PRO A 29 5.71 6.25 9.76
N ALA A 30 5.50 5.65 8.59
CA ALA A 30 5.58 6.35 7.31
C ALA A 30 4.23 6.99 6.92
N THR A 31 3.62 7.72 7.85
CA THR A 31 2.27 8.32 7.68
C THR A 31 2.20 9.24 6.48
N LYS A 32 3.21 10.10 6.31
CA LYS A 32 3.28 11.06 5.19
C LYS A 32 3.38 10.32 3.85
N GLU A 33 4.27 9.33 3.78
CA GLU A 33 4.45 8.47 2.62
C GLU A 33 3.20 7.70 2.22
N VAL A 34 2.46 7.19 3.21
CA VAL A 34 1.19 6.51 2.96
C VAL A 34 0.17 7.46 2.37
N SER A 35 0.08 8.69 2.89
CA SER A 35 -0.78 9.74 2.30
C SER A 35 -0.39 10.07 0.86
N GLU A 36 0.91 10.30 0.60
CA GLU A 36 1.42 10.59 -0.73
C GLU A 36 1.19 9.44 -1.73
N LEU A 37 1.34 8.19 -1.27
CA LEU A 37 1.06 7.01 -2.08
C LEU A 37 -0.43 6.87 -2.38
N MET A 38 -1.32 7.13 -1.42
CA MET A 38 -2.77 7.11 -1.67
C MET A 38 -3.19 8.19 -2.67
N GLU A 39 -2.66 9.41 -2.55
CA GLU A 39 -2.89 10.49 -3.51
C GLU A 39 -2.36 10.12 -4.90
N PHE A 40 -1.15 9.58 -4.98
CA PHE A 40 -0.60 9.10 -6.25
C PHE A 40 -1.46 7.99 -6.86
N ALA A 41 -1.85 6.99 -6.07
CA ALA A 41 -2.68 5.89 -6.52
C ALA A 41 -4.04 6.37 -7.04
N LEU A 42 -4.64 7.37 -6.37
CA LEU A 42 -5.86 8.02 -6.82
C LEU A 42 -5.69 8.63 -8.23
N THR A 43 -4.60 9.33 -8.51
CA THR A 43 -4.31 9.85 -9.86
C THR A 43 -4.13 8.77 -10.92
N LYS A 44 -3.89 7.52 -10.51
CA LYS A 44 -3.75 6.34 -11.37
C LYS A 44 -5.00 5.47 -11.42
N GLY A 45 -6.11 5.92 -10.82
CA GLY A 45 -7.39 5.21 -10.83
C GLY A 45 -7.49 4.08 -9.80
N VAL A 46 -6.60 4.05 -8.80
CA VAL A 46 -6.60 3.05 -7.73
C VAL A 46 -6.97 3.71 -6.41
N LEU A 47 -8.09 3.29 -5.83
CA LEU A 47 -8.55 3.80 -4.53
C LEU A 47 -7.98 2.96 -3.39
N LEU A 48 -7.20 3.58 -2.54
CA LEU A 48 -6.66 3.00 -1.32
C LEU A 48 -7.17 3.75 -0.10
N SER A 49 -7.08 3.09 1.05
CA SER A 49 -7.34 3.70 2.35
C SER A 49 -6.24 3.28 3.30
N CYS A 50 -6.07 4.00 4.39
CA CYS A 50 -5.18 3.63 5.48
C CYS A 50 -5.97 3.35 6.76
N ASP A 51 -5.38 2.54 7.65
CA ASP A 51 -5.86 2.24 8.99
C ASP A 51 -4.69 2.36 9.99
N GLY A 52 -5.00 2.08 11.26
CA GLY A 52 -4.04 2.10 12.37
C GLY A 52 -3.99 3.45 13.08
N PRO A 53 -3.52 3.49 14.33
CA PRO A 53 -3.45 4.73 15.11
C PRO A 53 -2.57 5.80 14.45
N ASP A 54 -1.54 5.36 13.71
CA ASP A 54 -0.57 6.23 13.04
C ASP A 54 -0.89 6.46 11.56
N ASN A 55 -2.01 5.92 11.03
CA ASN A 55 -2.39 6.00 9.62
C ASN A 55 -1.29 5.53 8.64
N ASN A 56 -0.50 4.53 9.04
CA ASN A 56 0.65 4.04 8.30
C ASN A 56 0.44 2.64 7.71
N VAL A 57 -0.78 2.09 7.79
CA VAL A 57 -1.12 0.78 7.25
C VAL A 57 -2.04 0.94 6.07
N LEU A 58 -1.58 0.66 4.86
CA LEU A 58 -2.44 0.60 3.69
C LEU A 58 -3.37 -0.60 3.77
N LYS A 59 -4.67 -0.36 3.56
CA LYS A 59 -5.71 -1.39 3.53
C LYS A 59 -6.09 -1.71 2.10
N ILE A 60 -5.86 -2.96 1.71
CA ILE A 60 -6.27 -3.54 0.43
C ILE A 60 -7.47 -4.45 0.71
N LYS A 61 -8.67 -3.98 0.36
CA LYS A 61 -9.94 -4.72 0.55
C LYS A 61 -10.89 -4.54 -0.64
N PRO A 62 -10.55 -5.08 -1.82
CA PRO A 62 -11.35 -4.91 -3.03
C PRO A 62 -12.68 -5.68 -2.96
N PRO A 63 -13.61 -5.43 -3.90
CA PRO A 63 -14.75 -6.31 -4.14
C PRO A 63 -14.30 -7.74 -4.47
N LEU A 64 -15.11 -8.74 -4.11
CA LEU A 64 -14.77 -10.16 -4.33
C LEU A 64 -14.72 -10.58 -5.81
N VAL A 65 -15.28 -9.75 -6.70
CA VAL A 65 -15.25 -9.93 -8.16
C VAL A 65 -13.96 -9.39 -8.80
N ILE A 66 -12.98 -8.96 -8.00
CA ILE A 66 -11.71 -8.44 -8.49
C ILE A 66 -11.03 -9.42 -9.45
N THR A 67 -10.50 -8.89 -10.54
CA THR A 67 -9.76 -9.68 -11.53
C THR A 67 -8.26 -9.64 -11.26
N LYS A 68 -7.52 -10.57 -11.87
CA LYS A 68 -6.05 -10.54 -11.83
C LYS A 68 -5.51 -9.22 -12.41
N SER A 69 -6.11 -8.71 -13.48
CA SER A 69 -5.69 -7.45 -14.11
C SER A 69 -5.84 -6.24 -13.17
N ASP A 70 -6.88 -6.22 -12.33
CA ASP A 70 -7.05 -5.15 -11.33
C ASP A 70 -5.97 -5.23 -10.25
N VAL A 71 -5.60 -6.44 -9.83
CA VAL A 71 -4.49 -6.67 -8.89
C VAL A 71 -3.16 -6.25 -9.52
N ASP A 72 -2.92 -6.62 -10.77
CA ASP A 72 -1.72 -6.24 -11.51
C ASP A 72 -1.62 -4.71 -11.64
N LEU A 73 -2.73 -4.01 -11.90
CA LEU A 73 -2.78 -2.54 -11.90
C LEU A 73 -2.37 -1.96 -10.54
N LEU A 74 -2.96 -2.44 -9.44
CA LEU A 74 -2.59 -1.99 -8.09
C LEU A 74 -1.09 -2.20 -7.82
N LEU A 75 -0.57 -3.40 -8.11
CA LEU A 75 0.83 -3.73 -7.87
C LEU A 75 1.78 -2.87 -8.72
N ASN A 76 1.42 -2.59 -9.98
CA ASN A 76 2.20 -1.71 -10.85
C ASN A 76 2.22 -0.28 -10.31
N VAL A 77 1.06 0.26 -9.90
CA VAL A 77 0.97 1.60 -9.30
C VAL A 77 1.82 1.71 -8.04
N MET A 78 1.77 0.71 -7.16
CA MET A 78 2.63 0.67 -5.97
C MET A 78 4.11 0.60 -6.34
N SER A 79 4.47 -0.24 -7.31
CA SER A 79 5.87 -0.39 -7.78
C SER A 79 6.41 0.91 -8.37
N ASP A 80 5.62 1.59 -9.19
CA ASP A 80 5.99 2.86 -9.83
C ASP A 80 6.24 3.96 -8.81
N TRP A 81 5.42 4.04 -7.77
CA TRP A 81 5.61 5.02 -6.71
C TRP A 81 6.84 4.69 -5.86
N LEU A 82 6.99 3.43 -5.46
CA LEU A 82 8.12 2.96 -4.66
C LEU A 82 9.46 3.09 -5.40
N GLY A 83 9.48 2.90 -6.72
CA GLY A 83 10.69 3.01 -7.55
C GLY A 83 11.12 4.45 -7.87
N LYS A 84 10.29 5.45 -7.56
CA LYS A 84 10.63 6.88 -7.70
C LYS A 84 11.25 7.48 -6.44
N ARG A 85 11.26 6.73 -5.34
CA ARG A 85 11.93 7.09 -4.08
C ARG A 85 13.31 6.47 -4.04
#